data_AF-A0A0M3AJR7-F1
#
_entry.id   AF-A0A0M3AJR7-F1
#
_cell.length_a   1.000
_cell.length_b   1.000
_cell.length_c   1.000
_cell.angle_alpha   90.00
_cell.angle_beta   90.00
_cell.angle_gamma   90.00
#
_symmetry.space_group_name_H-M   'P 1'
#
loop_
_entity.id
_entity.type
_entity.pdbx_description
1 polymer ?
#
loop_
_entity_poly.entity_id
_entity_poly.type
_entity_poly.pdbx_seq_one_letter_code
_entity_poly.pdbx_strand_id
1 'polypeptide(L)'
;MSLGVSSGDLIGSWSLSFSDIAFVTGKAETARLGLAVQLRFFAAHGFFVPDHASIPSDGVLYLAEQLGLDAKSVNHYDFSGRTARRHCAEILRHLGFRRMTQTDRRALSGWISDDLCAGGQSINAMLEHVFLWCRDRRIYGPSRKELERLVRSQRHLYLEA
;
A
#
# COMPACT_ATOMS: atom_id res chain seq x y z
N MET A 1 13.80 -8.51 9.97
CA MET A 1 14.42 -7.20 10.28
C MET A 1 13.31 -6.28 10.71
N SER A 2 13.26 -5.90 11.98
CA SER A 2 12.33 -4.87 12.44
C SER A 2 12.84 -3.53 11.92
N LEU A 3 12.15 -2.94 10.96
CA LEU A 3 12.43 -1.58 10.52
C LEU A 3 11.97 -0.67 11.66
N GLY A 4 12.92 -0.22 12.50
CA GLY A 4 12.65 0.82 13.48
C GLY A 4 12.25 2.09 12.74
N VAL A 5 10.96 2.38 12.71
CA VAL A 5 10.42 3.60 12.10
C VAL A 5 10.68 4.73 13.08
N SER A 6 11.35 5.81 12.64
CA SER A 6 11.52 7.00 13.48
C SER A 6 10.14 7.56 13.87
N SER A 7 10.00 8.11 15.08
CA SER A 7 8.73 8.66 15.56
C SER A 7 8.14 9.70 14.59
N GLY A 8 8.98 10.51 13.92
CA GLY A 8 8.53 11.45 12.89
C GLY A 8 7.98 10.78 11.62
N ASP A 9 8.62 9.69 11.18
CA ASP A 9 8.15 8.89 10.04
C ASP A 9 6.83 8.17 10.38
N LEU A 10 6.68 7.77 11.64
CA LEU A 10 5.48 7.13 12.17
C LEU A 10 4.28 8.09 12.15
N ILE A 11 4.46 9.31 12.69
CA ILE A 11 3.40 10.33 12.72
C ILE A 11 2.95 10.67 11.29
N GLY A 12 3.88 10.87 10.36
CA GLY A 12 3.53 11.19 8.97
C GLY A 12 2.77 10.06 8.26
N SER A 13 3.22 8.82 8.42
CA SER A 13 2.69 7.69 7.64
C SER A 13 1.51 6.97 8.29
N TRP A 14 1.31 7.07 9.61
CA TRP A 14 0.28 6.32 10.36
C TRP A 14 -0.81 7.17 11.02
N SER A 15 -0.79 8.50 10.89
CA SER A 15 -1.88 9.36 11.37
C SER A 15 -3.17 9.19 10.56
N LEU A 16 -4.31 9.13 11.25
CA LEU A 16 -5.64 9.15 10.65
C LEU A 16 -6.19 10.57 10.62
N SER A 17 -6.71 11.00 9.47
CA SER A 17 -7.50 12.23 9.40
C SER A 17 -8.88 12.03 10.03
N PHE A 18 -9.62 13.12 10.29
CA PHE A 18 -11.02 13.02 10.73
C PHE A 18 -11.89 12.20 9.76
N SER A 19 -11.64 12.32 8.45
CA SER A 19 -12.33 11.53 7.43
C SER A 19 -12.00 10.04 7.54
N ASP A 20 -10.72 9.70 7.81
CA ASP A 20 -10.30 8.31 7.99
C ASP A 20 -10.90 7.70 9.26
N ILE A 21 -10.95 8.47 10.36
CA ILE A 21 -11.59 8.04 11.61
C ILE A 21 -13.06 7.76 11.38
N ALA A 22 -13.79 8.68 10.72
CA ALA A 22 -15.22 8.48 10.40
C ALA A 22 -15.43 7.23 9.51
N PHE A 23 -14.57 7.04 8.49
CA PHE A 23 -14.61 5.89 7.61
C PHE A 23 -14.38 4.56 8.35
N VAL A 24 -13.40 4.52 9.26
CA VAL A 24 -13.05 3.33 10.03
C VAL A 24 -14.11 3.02 11.09
N THR A 25 -14.55 4.02 11.85
CA THR A 25 -15.52 3.85 12.95
C THR A 25 -16.91 3.43 12.46
N GLY A 26 -17.24 3.69 11.19
CA GLY A 26 -18.43 3.17 10.52
C GLY A 26 -18.45 1.65 10.28
N LYS A 27 -17.39 0.91 10.65
CA LYS A 27 -17.36 -0.57 10.62
C LYS A 27 -17.51 -1.18 12.01
N ALA A 28 -17.79 -2.49 12.02
CA ALA A 28 -17.77 -3.31 13.23
C ALA A 28 -16.44 -3.16 13.96
N GLU A 29 -16.50 -3.04 15.29
CA GLU A 29 -15.35 -2.73 16.14
C GLU A 29 -14.17 -3.68 15.93
N THR A 30 -14.45 -4.99 15.81
CA THR A 30 -13.45 -6.04 15.58
C THR A 30 -12.66 -5.88 14.28
N ALA A 31 -13.16 -5.08 13.33
CA ALA A 31 -12.50 -4.84 12.05
C ALA A 31 -11.84 -3.46 11.95
N ARG A 32 -12.06 -2.56 12.92
CA ARG A 32 -11.63 -1.15 12.84
C ARG A 32 -10.10 -1.04 12.78
N LEU A 33 -9.40 -1.68 13.71
CA LEU A 33 -7.94 -1.58 13.77
C LEU A 33 -7.29 -2.20 12.52
N GLY A 34 -7.73 -3.38 12.10
CA GLY A 34 -7.23 -4.02 10.87
C GLY A 34 -7.51 -3.20 9.60
N LEU A 35 -8.70 -2.58 9.51
CA LEU A 35 -9.03 -1.67 8.41
C LEU A 35 -8.14 -0.42 8.42
N ALA A 36 -7.89 0.17 9.58
CA ALA A 36 -7.03 1.35 9.72
C ALA A 36 -5.58 1.04 9.31
N VAL A 37 -5.05 -0.11 9.73
CA VAL A 37 -3.74 -0.61 9.30
C VAL A 37 -3.72 -0.76 7.78
N GLN A 38 -4.74 -1.39 7.20
CA GLN A 38 -4.84 -1.59 5.76
C GLN A 38 -4.85 -0.26 4.98
N LEU A 39 -5.57 0.74 5.50
CA LEU A 39 -5.68 2.09 4.93
C LEU A 39 -4.35 2.81 4.96
N ARG A 40 -3.71 2.90 6.14
CA ARG A 40 -2.44 3.63 6.29
C ARG A 40 -1.29 2.93 5.57
N PHE A 41 -1.23 1.61 5.62
CA PHE A 41 -0.23 0.85 4.87
C PHE A 41 -0.35 1.10 3.36
N PHE A 42 -1.57 1.07 2.81
CA PHE A 42 -1.78 1.40 1.39
C PHE A 42 -1.41 2.85 1.08
N ALA A 43 -1.81 3.80 1.93
CA ALA A 43 -1.46 5.21 1.76
C ALA A 43 0.06 5.46 1.83
N ALA A 44 0.80 4.66 2.60
CA ALA A 44 2.26 4.75 2.70
C ALA A 44 2.97 4.05 1.53
N HIS A 45 2.50 2.88 1.08
CA HIS A 45 3.27 2.02 0.18
C HIS A 45 2.70 1.86 -1.23
N GLY A 46 1.42 2.20 -1.45
CA GLY A 46 0.76 1.99 -2.75
C GLY A 46 0.29 0.56 -3.02
N PHE A 47 0.47 -0.35 -2.07
CA PHE A 47 -0.07 -1.71 -2.08
C PHE A 47 -0.63 -2.10 -0.71
N PHE A 48 -1.50 -3.10 -0.69
CA PHE A 48 -2.12 -3.58 0.56
C PHE A 48 -1.21 -4.56 1.30
N VAL A 49 -1.30 -4.56 2.63
CA VAL A 49 -0.65 -5.51 3.54
C VAL A 49 -0.71 -6.94 2.98
N PRO A 50 0.43 -7.56 2.64
CA PRO A 50 0.44 -8.92 2.11
C PRO A 50 0.29 -9.97 3.21
N ASP A 51 0.81 -9.69 4.41
CA ASP A 51 0.80 -10.57 5.58
C ASP A 51 1.01 -9.76 6.87
N HIS A 52 0.70 -10.36 8.03
CA HIS A 52 0.83 -9.69 9.32
C HIS A 52 2.26 -9.30 9.69
N ALA A 53 3.28 -10.05 9.25
CA ALA A 53 4.67 -9.78 9.59
C ALA A 53 5.22 -8.54 8.86
N SER A 54 4.56 -8.13 7.78
CA SER A 54 4.85 -6.89 7.07
C SER A 54 4.38 -5.62 7.79
N ILE A 55 3.61 -5.74 8.88
CA ILE A 55 3.03 -4.60 9.59
C ILE A 55 3.98 -4.15 10.72
N PRO A 56 4.44 -2.89 10.74
CA PRO A 56 5.21 -2.35 11.87
C PRO A 56 4.37 -2.33 13.16
N SER A 57 4.92 -2.89 14.25
CA SER A 57 4.26 -2.91 15.57
C SER A 57 3.89 -1.52 16.06
N ASP A 58 4.79 -0.55 15.85
CA ASP A 58 4.62 0.83 16.32
C ASP A 58 3.47 1.52 15.59
N GLY A 59 3.26 1.18 14.31
CA GLY A 59 2.13 1.67 13.52
C GLY A 59 0.80 1.14 14.03
N VAL A 60 0.75 -0.13 14.44
CA VAL A 60 -0.44 -0.74 15.05
C VAL A 60 -0.76 -0.08 16.39
N LEU A 61 0.25 0.09 17.25
CA LEU A 61 0.08 0.75 18.56
C LEU A 61 -0.45 2.18 18.39
N TYR A 62 0.15 2.95 17.49
CA TYR A 62 -0.24 4.33 17.23
C TYR A 62 -1.67 4.47 16.68
N LEU A 63 -2.09 3.54 15.82
CA LEU A 63 -3.47 3.48 15.33
C LEU A 63 -4.46 3.05 16.42
N ALA A 64 -4.07 2.11 17.27
CA ALA A 64 -4.89 1.65 18.37
C ALA A 64 -5.18 2.78 19.38
N GLU A 65 -4.15 3.59 19.69
CA GLU A 65 -4.30 4.78 20.54
C GLU A 65 -5.26 5.81 19.95
N GLN A 66 -5.09 6.17 18.67
CA GLN A 66 -5.98 7.11 17.96
C GLN A 66 -7.45 6.65 17.93
N LEU A 67 -7.69 5.33 17.91
CA LEU A 67 -9.03 4.74 17.85
C LEU A 67 -9.60 4.36 19.22
N GLY A 68 -8.80 4.45 20.29
CA GLY A 68 -9.19 3.99 21.63
C GLY A 68 -9.42 2.47 21.72
N LEU A 69 -8.64 1.67 20.98
CA LEU A 69 -8.76 0.21 20.91
C LEU A 69 -7.55 -0.49 21.53
N ASP A 70 -7.71 -1.75 21.93
CA ASP A 70 -6.56 -2.62 22.24
C ASP A 70 -5.81 -2.97 20.95
N ALA A 71 -4.49 -2.76 20.92
CA ALA A 71 -3.63 -3.12 19.79
C ALA A 71 -3.73 -4.62 19.43
N LYS A 72 -4.00 -5.50 20.40
CA LYS A 72 -4.20 -6.93 20.15
C LYS A 72 -5.43 -7.24 19.30
N SER A 73 -6.40 -6.31 19.22
CA SER A 73 -7.60 -6.48 18.39
C SER A 73 -7.29 -6.60 16.90
N VAL A 74 -6.09 -6.18 16.46
CA VAL A 74 -5.63 -6.37 15.06
C VAL A 74 -5.63 -7.85 14.66
N ASN A 75 -5.43 -8.76 15.61
CA ASN A 75 -5.40 -10.20 15.38
C ASN A 75 -6.79 -10.79 15.08
N HIS A 76 -7.87 -10.06 15.36
CA HIS A 76 -9.22 -10.47 14.98
C HIS A 76 -9.50 -10.22 13.49
N TYR A 77 -8.63 -9.47 12.81
CA TYR A 77 -8.79 -9.11 11.41
C TYR A 77 -7.94 -9.99 10.50
N ASP A 78 -8.60 -10.82 9.70
CA ASP A 78 -7.94 -11.62 8.66
C ASP A 78 -7.68 -10.77 7.41
N PHE A 79 -6.42 -10.32 7.24
CA PHE A 79 -5.94 -9.55 6.09
C PHE A 79 -6.03 -10.33 4.76
N SER A 80 -6.06 -11.66 4.82
CA SER A 80 -6.20 -12.54 3.66
C SER A 80 -7.64 -12.91 3.35
N GLY A 81 -8.59 -12.46 4.17
CA GLY A 81 -9.99 -12.88 4.14
C GLY A 81 -10.87 -12.17 3.11
N ARG A 82 -12.15 -12.57 3.03
CA ARG A 82 -13.15 -11.92 2.16
C ARG A 82 -13.47 -10.50 2.62
N THR A 83 -13.56 -10.29 3.93
CA THR A 83 -13.80 -8.96 4.53
C THR A 83 -12.68 -8.00 4.16
N ALA A 84 -11.42 -8.42 4.25
CA ALA A 84 -10.28 -7.60 3.85
C ALA A 84 -10.33 -7.21 2.38
N ARG A 85 -10.66 -8.13 1.47
CA ARG A 85 -10.84 -7.79 0.04
C ARG A 85 -11.92 -6.72 -0.19
N ARG A 86 -13.05 -6.82 0.50
CA ARG A 86 -14.12 -5.79 0.44
C ARG A 86 -13.61 -4.45 0.97
N HIS A 87 -12.91 -4.47 2.10
CA HIS A 87 -12.32 -3.28 2.71
C HIS A 87 -11.25 -2.63 1.82
N CYS A 88 -10.41 -3.40 1.13
CA CYS A 88 -9.48 -2.85 0.15
C CYS A 88 -10.21 -2.06 -0.95
N ALA A 89 -11.32 -2.59 -1.48
CA ALA A 89 -12.13 -1.87 -2.47
C ALA A 89 -12.82 -0.62 -1.89
N GLU A 90 -13.19 -0.63 -0.60
CA GLU A 90 -13.71 0.55 0.11
C GLU A 90 -12.64 1.61 0.33
N ILE A 91 -11.43 1.21 0.74
CA ILE A 91 -10.27 2.10 0.92
C ILE A 91 -9.93 2.80 -0.40
N LEU A 92 -9.87 2.07 -1.52
CA LEU A 92 -9.58 2.68 -2.82
C LEU A 92 -10.61 3.77 -3.17
N ARG A 93 -11.89 3.54 -2.89
CA ARG A 93 -12.93 4.55 -3.12
C ARG A 93 -12.80 5.73 -2.18
N HIS A 94 -12.56 5.48 -0.90
CA HIS A 94 -12.35 6.50 0.14
C HIS A 94 -11.17 7.43 -0.20
N LEU A 95 -10.05 6.85 -0.66
CA LEU A 95 -8.85 7.59 -1.04
C LEU A 95 -8.90 8.18 -2.46
N GLY A 96 -9.99 7.96 -3.21
CA GLY A 96 -10.17 8.49 -4.56
C GLY A 96 -9.27 7.85 -5.62
N PHE A 97 -8.91 6.57 -5.44
CA PHE A 97 -8.12 5.80 -6.40
C PHE A 97 -8.97 5.28 -7.55
N ARG A 98 -8.45 5.37 -8.76
CA ARG A 98 -9.06 4.80 -9.97
C ARG A 98 -8.24 3.62 -10.49
N ARG A 99 -8.87 2.74 -11.26
CA ARG A 99 -8.14 1.64 -11.91
C ARG A 99 -7.16 2.18 -12.95
N MET A 100 -6.04 1.47 -13.11
CA MET A 100 -5.10 1.69 -14.20
C MET A 100 -5.77 1.51 -15.57
N THR A 101 -5.61 2.49 -16.44
CA THR A 101 -6.03 2.45 -17.84
C THR A 101 -4.88 2.01 -18.75
N GLN A 102 -5.19 1.73 -20.02
CA GLN A 102 -4.15 1.41 -21.01
C GLN A 102 -3.17 2.58 -21.23
N THR A 103 -3.64 3.82 -21.13
CA THR A 103 -2.78 5.01 -21.23
C THR A 103 -1.83 5.10 -20.05
N ASP A 104 -2.31 4.87 -18.83
CA ASP A 104 -1.45 4.81 -17.64
C ASP A 104 -0.42 3.69 -17.76
N ARG A 105 -0.83 2.53 -18.26
CA ARG A 105 0.07 1.38 -18.44
C ARG A 105 1.22 1.71 -19.39
N ARG A 106 0.94 2.40 -20.50
CA ARG A 106 1.99 2.86 -21.44
C ARG A 106 2.90 3.90 -20.80
N ALA A 107 2.35 4.86 -20.06
CA ALA A 107 3.14 5.85 -19.34
C ALA A 107 4.06 5.20 -18.28
N LEU A 108 3.53 4.20 -17.56
CA LEU A 108 4.31 3.43 -16.59
C LEU A 108 5.43 2.64 -17.28
N SER A 109 5.16 1.98 -18.42
CA SER A 109 6.18 1.28 -19.19
C SER A 109 7.33 2.20 -19.62
N GLY A 110 7.02 3.37 -20.19
CA GLY A 110 8.03 4.35 -20.61
C GLY A 110 8.89 4.79 -19.42
N TRP A 111 8.24 5.20 -18.32
CA TRP A 111 8.95 5.60 -17.11
C TRP A 111 9.83 4.49 -16.50
N ILE A 112 9.38 3.22 -16.54
CA ILE A 112 10.23 2.10 -16.07
C ILE A 112 11.47 1.97 -16.95
N SER A 113 11.35 2.11 -18.26
CA SER A 113 12.46 2.01 -19.20
C SER A 113 13.44 3.17 -19.04
N ASP A 114 12.93 4.39 -19.03
CA ASP A 114 13.74 5.61 -19.12
C ASP A 114 14.41 5.96 -17.78
N ASP A 115 13.70 5.80 -16.66
CA ASP A 115 14.18 6.23 -15.34
C ASP A 115 14.69 5.05 -14.49
N LEU A 116 13.88 3.99 -14.35
CA LEU A 116 14.19 2.91 -13.40
C LEU A 116 15.27 1.95 -13.91
N CYS A 117 15.26 1.62 -15.20
CA CYS A 117 16.24 0.68 -15.75
C CYS A 117 17.65 1.28 -15.75
N ALA A 118 17.80 2.57 -16.05
CA ALA A 118 19.10 3.24 -16.00
C ALA A 118 19.76 3.15 -14.61
N GLY A 119 18.96 3.14 -13.54
CA GLY A 119 19.45 3.09 -12.16
C GLY A 119 20.04 1.74 -11.70
N GLY A 120 19.98 0.67 -12.50
CA GLY A 120 20.62 -0.61 -12.18
C GLY A 120 20.04 -1.36 -10.96
N GLN A 121 18.88 -0.93 -10.46
CA GLN A 121 18.27 -1.44 -9.24
C GLN A 121 17.79 -2.90 -9.38
N SER A 122 17.63 -3.58 -8.24
CA SER A 122 16.97 -4.90 -8.23
C SER A 122 15.50 -4.81 -8.64
N ILE A 123 14.93 -5.90 -9.15
CA ILE A 123 13.50 -5.96 -9.53
C ILE A 123 12.59 -5.59 -8.36
N ASN A 124 12.93 -5.96 -7.12
CA ASN A 124 12.13 -5.63 -5.95
C ASN A 124 12.15 -4.12 -5.65
N ALA A 125 13.32 -3.48 -5.73
CA ALA A 125 13.44 -2.03 -5.54
C ALA A 125 12.67 -1.26 -6.65
N MET A 126 12.82 -1.69 -7.91
CA MET A 126 12.04 -1.12 -9.02
C MET A 126 10.53 -1.28 -8.79
N LEU A 127 10.09 -2.43 -8.27
CA LEU A 127 8.69 -2.70 -7.99
C LEU A 127 8.13 -1.80 -6.88
N GLU A 128 8.90 -1.51 -5.84
CA GLU A 128 8.54 -0.52 -4.81
C GLU A 128 8.34 0.87 -5.44
N HIS A 129 9.25 1.30 -6.29
CA HIS A 129 9.12 2.56 -7.03
C HIS A 129 7.87 2.58 -7.95
N VAL A 130 7.52 1.45 -8.57
CA VAL A 130 6.30 1.33 -9.38
C VAL A 130 5.04 1.48 -8.52
N PHE A 131 5.00 0.93 -7.31
CA PHE A 131 3.87 1.14 -6.40
C PHE A 131 3.73 2.59 -5.97
N LEU A 132 4.84 3.25 -5.64
CA LEU A 132 4.85 4.68 -5.31
C LEU A 132 4.39 5.54 -6.50
N TRP A 133 4.87 5.23 -7.71
CA TRP A 133 4.45 5.93 -8.93
C TRP A 133 2.93 5.84 -9.15
N CYS A 134 2.34 4.66 -8.93
CA CYS A 134 0.90 4.45 -9.02
C CYS A 134 0.15 5.22 -7.91
N ARG A 135 0.64 5.13 -6.67
CA ARG A 135 0.09 5.82 -5.50
C ARG A 135 0.00 7.32 -5.71
N ASP A 136 1.10 7.94 -6.13
CA ASP A 136 1.20 9.40 -6.28
C ASP A 136 0.29 9.94 -7.38
N ARG A 137 -0.12 9.08 -8.31
CA ARG A 137 -1.07 9.39 -9.39
C ARG A 137 -2.50 8.93 -9.07
N ARG A 138 -2.77 8.43 -7.87
CA ARG A 138 -4.04 7.83 -7.43
C ARG A 138 -4.53 6.71 -8.37
N ILE A 139 -3.59 5.91 -8.85
CA ILE A 139 -3.83 4.76 -9.71
C ILE A 139 -3.74 3.50 -8.86
N TYR A 140 -4.80 2.70 -8.84
CA TYR A 140 -4.74 1.33 -8.36
C TYR A 140 -4.18 0.45 -9.47
N GLY A 141 -2.92 0.05 -9.31
CA GLY A 141 -2.23 -0.83 -10.23
C GLY A 141 -2.81 -2.25 -10.24
N PRO A 142 -2.49 -3.05 -11.28
CA PRO A 142 -2.81 -4.47 -11.32
C PRO A 142 -2.07 -5.23 -10.21
N SER A 143 -2.25 -6.54 -10.16
CA SER A 143 -1.63 -7.36 -9.12
C SER A 143 -0.10 -7.18 -9.05
N ARG A 144 0.49 -7.39 -7.86
CA ARG A 144 1.96 -7.36 -7.67
C ARG A 144 2.68 -8.22 -8.73
N LYS A 145 2.14 -9.41 -9.02
CA LYS A 145 2.67 -10.33 -10.02
C LYS A 145 2.66 -9.74 -11.44
N GLU A 146 1.60 -9.01 -11.81
CA GLU A 146 1.52 -8.35 -13.11
C GLU A 146 2.47 -7.16 -13.23
N LEU A 147 2.63 -6.38 -12.16
CA LEU A 147 3.58 -5.27 -12.11
C LEU A 147 5.02 -5.78 -12.14
N GLU A 148 5.35 -6.85 -11.38
CA GLU A 148 6.67 -7.47 -11.43
C GLU A 148 7.00 -7.99 -12.84
N ARG A 149 6.02 -8.63 -13.51
CA ARG A 149 6.18 -9.07 -14.90
C ARG A 149 6.44 -7.89 -15.84
N LEU A 150 5.77 -6.76 -15.63
CA LEU A 150 6.01 -5.54 -16.41
C LEU A 150 7.43 -5.02 -16.20
N VAL A 151 7.87 -4.89 -14.94
CA VAL A 151 9.22 -4.46 -14.59
C VAL A 151 10.28 -5.35 -15.24
N ARG A 152 10.15 -6.68 -15.09
CA ARG A 152 11.07 -7.65 -15.71
C ARG A 152 11.11 -7.52 -17.22
N SER A 153 9.95 -7.33 -17.86
CA SER A 153 9.87 -7.16 -19.31
C SER A 153 10.57 -5.89 -19.78
N GLN A 154 10.37 -4.76 -19.11
CA GLN A 154 11.06 -3.51 -19.48
C GLN A 154 12.56 -3.60 -19.22
N ARG A 155 12.96 -4.21 -18.10
CA ARG A 155 14.38 -4.46 -17.78
C ARG A 155 15.08 -5.30 -18.84
N HIS A 156 14.41 -6.32 -19.36
CA HIS A 156 14.94 -7.15 -20.43
C HIS A 156 15.13 -6.36 -21.72
N LEU A 157 14.10 -5.62 -22.16
CA LEU A 157 14.17 -4.79 -23.38
C LEU A 157 15.27 -3.73 -23.29
N TYR A 158 15.44 -3.09 -22.13
CA TYR A 158 16.50 -2.10 -21.91
C TYR A 158 17.91 -2.69 -22.05
N LEU A 159 18.11 -3.96 -21.66
CA LEU A 159 19.42 -4.62 -21.75
C LEU A 159 19.74 -5.14 -23.17
N GLU A 160 18.73 -5.25 -24.04
CA GLU A 160 18.88 -5.67 -25.44
C GLU A 160 19.04 -4.48 -26.42
N ALA A 161 18.74 -3.26 -25.97
CA ALA A 161 18.83 -2.02 -26.73
C ALA A 161 20.24 -1.43 -26.71
#